data_AF-A0A7X0F2N1-F1
#
_entry.id   AF-A0A7X0F2N1-F1
#
_cell.length_a   1.000
_cell.length_b   1.000
_cell.length_c   1.000
_cell.angle_alpha   90.00
_cell.angle_beta   90.00
_cell.angle_gamma   90.00
#
_symmetry.space_group_name_H-M   'P 1'
#
loop_
_entity.id
_entity.type
_entity.pdbx_description
1 polymer ?
#
loop_
_entity_poly.entity_id
_entity_poly.type
_entity_poly.pdbx_seq_one_letter_code
_entity_poly.pdbx_strand_id
1 'polypeptide(L)'
;MIDILRGVRSAALGNARDVFVYLPPRYDATHGPYPVVYLHDGQHAFAAAGLEPSWRLDETLDALITAGTLPPLVAVGVSNAGDARGAEYSHVAPYPRDPRARLAGESYEDFLIEELMPLIRSRYAVTGAAGRTAVMGSSMGGLVSYHLAFRRPEVFGLVAIMSPFLVFVDPQTLEETPVYRRFAERGPRRVWLDIGGMEGLITVHHARELAEQLVGLGYTPDAELRYRHEPAAPHHESAWATRAASALLHLFGTEGPPVELPDAAPDAATADATADAEVVAVGQAVDVAPLALRADGCAYSALGASLAWDPEPLLKPVGTALLTPTAPGLARVRATAGGLTVERELSVVAGEPTATLDVTVVTPPGTPEGDTVYFSGLVTTRIAPGVHHGVWRLPRGLGLNGSVGRGWRCDGLDSDGLPVGEPLRHDRDRRLVVHVHGWSDPRAQHDPHQGTDGS
;
A
#
# COMPACT_ATOMS: atom_id res chain seq x y z
N MET A 1 -18.30 15.53 -9.81
CA MET A 1 -17.81 16.94 -9.85
C MET A 1 -16.67 17.07 -8.86
N ILE A 2 -15.59 17.79 -9.18
CA ILE A 2 -14.50 18.04 -8.23
C ILE A 2 -14.35 19.55 -8.05
N ASP A 3 -14.56 20.02 -6.83
CA ASP A 3 -14.28 21.40 -6.41
C ASP A 3 -12.86 21.48 -5.85
N ILE A 4 -12.14 22.56 -6.12
CA ILE A 4 -10.74 22.72 -5.70
C ILE A 4 -10.61 23.94 -4.81
N LEU A 5 -10.40 23.68 -3.52
CA LEU A 5 -10.10 24.71 -2.53
C LEU A 5 -8.61 25.00 -2.60
N ARG A 6 -8.25 26.05 -3.33
CA ARG A 6 -6.84 26.45 -3.52
C ARG A 6 -6.29 27.14 -2.27
N GLY A 7 -5.06 26.78 -1.90
CA GLY A 7 -4.29 27.46 -0.86
C GLY A 7 -4.96 27.49 0.51
N VAL A 8 -5.60 26.39 0.93
CA VAL A 8 -6.14 26.23 2.28
C VAL A 8 -4.99 26.37 3.27
N ARG A 9 -5.01 27.46 4.06
CA ARG A 9 -3.98 27.77 5.04
C ARG A 9 -4.20 26.95 6.30
N SER A 10 -3.10 26.44 6.85
CA SER A 10 -3.08 25.79 8.16
C SER A 10 -2.28 26.64 9.15
N ALA A 11 -2.89 26.97 10.29
CA ALA A 11 -2.15 27.61 11.37
C ALA A 11 -1.33 26.58 12.14
N ALA A 12 -1.88 25.37 12.34
CA ALA A 12 -1.18 24.24 12.98
C ALA A 12 0.13 23.85 12.27
N LEU A 13 0.15 23.92 10.93
CA LEU A 13 1.31 23.53 10.11
C LEU A 13 2.11 24.71 9.58
N GLY A 14 1.59 25.94 9.65
CA GLY A 14 2.25 27.14 9.15
C GLY A 14 2.47 27.15 7.63
N ASN A 15 1.68 26.38 6.89
CA ASN A 15 1.75 26.28 5.43
C ASN A 15 0.36 26.36 4.77
N ALA A 16 0.30 26.20 3.46
CA ALA A 16 -0.94 26.13 2.71
C ALA A 16 -0.86 25.00 1.69
N ARG A 17 -2.01 24.42 1.37
CA ARG A 17 -2.13 23.31 0.41
C ARG A 17 -3.47 23.37 -0.32
N ASP A 18 -3.52 22.71 -1.47
CA ASP A 18 -4.79 22.53 -2.17
C ASP A 18 -5.57 21.36 -1.57
N VAL A 19 -6.89 21.49 -1.60
CA VAL A 19 -7.82 20.43 -1.19
C VAL A 19 -8.84 20.21 -2.30
N PHE A 20 -8.96 18.96 -2.73
CA PHE A 20 -9.88 18.53 -3.78
C PHE A 20 -11.11 17.88 -3.15
N VAL A 21 -12.30 18.31 -3.53
CA VAL A 21 -13.56 17.82 -2.98
C VAL A 21 -14.39 17.21 -4.10
N TYR A 22 -14.43 15.88 -4.13
CA TYR A 22 -15.33 15.14 -5.00
C TYR A 22 -16.75 15.14 -4.41
N LEU A 23 -17.71 15.53 -5.25
CA LEU A 23 -19.13 15.45 -4.97
C LEU A 23 -19.77 14.34 -5.83
N PRO A 24 -20.59 13.47 -5.20
CA PRO A 24 -21.18 12.32 -5.87
C PRO A 24 -22.19 12.76 -6.95
N PRO A 25 -22.52 11.90 -7.92
CA PRO A 25 -23.58 12.16 -8.88
C PRO A 25 -24.87 12.57 -8.19
N ARG A 26 -25.49 13.65 -8.68
CA ARG A 26 -26.73 14.23 -8.11
C ARG A 26 -26.59 14.69 -6.66
N TYR A 27 -25.40 15.14 -6.27
CA TYR A 27 -25.18 15.79 -4.98
C TYR A 27 -26.19 16.92 -4.73
N ASP A 28 -26.82 16.89 -3.56
CA ASP A 28 -27.75 17.90 -3.09
C ASP A 28 -27.52 18.16 -1.61
N ALA A 29 -27.12 19.39 -1.28
CA ALA A 29 -26.85 19.80 0.09
C ALA A 29 -28.05 19.64 1.05
N THR A 30 -29.28 19.61 0.52
CA THR A 30 -30.51 19.42 1.32
C THR A 30 -30.79 17.96 1.69
N HIS A 31 -30.18 17.01 0.97
CA HIS A 31 -30.34 15.56 1.20
C HIS A 31 -29.23 14.96 2.09
N GLY A 32 -28.29 15.77 2.55
CA GLY A 32 -27.24 15.35 3.48
C GLY A 32 -27.73 15.10 4.91
N PRO A 33 -26.82 14.80 5.86
CA PRO A 33 -25.37 14.76 5.67
C PRO A 33 -24.86 13.47 5.00
N TYR A 34 -23.98 13.61 4.02
CA TYR A 34 -23.28 12.52 3.33
C TYR A 34 -22.16 11.92 4.20
N PRO A 35 -21.85 10.61 4.06
CA PRO A 35 -20.57 10.07 4.54
C PRO A 35 -19.40 10.79 3.88
N VAL A 36 -18.24 10.80 4.55
CA VAL A 36 -17.05 11.48 4.04
C VAL A 36 -15.80 10.64 4.23
N VAL A 37 -14.92 10.64 3.22
CA VAL A 37 -13.57 10.07 3.31
C VAL A 37 -12.53 11.17 3.04
N TYR A 38 -11.55 11.29 3.93
CA TYR A 38 -10.39 12.16 3.75
C TYR A 38 -9.23 11.33 3.22
N LEU A 39 -8.78 11.61 2.00
CA LEU A 39 -7.66 10.93 1.34
C LEU A 39 -6.39 11.78 1.43
N HIS A 40 -5.26 11.15 1.75
CA HIS A 40 -3.95 11.79 1.73
C HIS A 40 -3.30 11.73 0.34
N ASP A 41 -2.38 12.66 0.08
CA ASP A 41 -1.78 12.85 -1.25
C ASP A 41 -2.83 13.19 -2.33
N GLY A 42 -3.72 14.11 -1.98
CA GLY A 42 -4.88 14.54 -2.76
C GLY A 42 -4.59 14.96 -4.20
N GLN A 43 -3.37 15.43 -4.48
CA GLN A 43 -2.94 15.78 -5.83
C GLN A 43 -2.88 14.58 -6.79
N HIS A 44 -2.79 13.34 -6.27
CA HIS A 44 -2.85 12.09 -7.04
C HIS A 44 -4.22 11.38 -6.93
N ALA A 45 -5.16 11.92 -6.16
CA ALA A 45 -6.39 11.21 -5.81
C ALA A 45 -7.38 11.07 -6.97
N PHE A 46 -7.49 12.12 -7.78
CA PHE A 46 -8.55 12.27 -8.78
C PHE A 46 -7.97 12.56 -10.15
N ALA A 47 -8.67 12.18 -11.22
CA ALA A 47 -8.25 12.50 -12.58
C ALA A 47 -8.15 14.03 -12.79
N ALA A 48 -9.08 14.79 -12.20
CA ALA A 48 -9.07 16.26 -12.30
C ALA A 48 -8.07 16.95 -11.35
N ALA A 49 -7.35 16.22 -10.49
CA ALA A 49 -6.32 16.81 -9.64
C ALA A 49 -5.09 17.25 -10.46
N GLY A 50 -4.88 16.65 -11.63
CA GLY A 50 -3.96 17.11 -12.65
C GLY A 50 -2.52 16.64 -12.48
N LEU A 51 -2.21 15.82 -11.46
CA LEU A 51 -0.90 15.18 -11.31
C LEU A 51 -1.01 13.68 -11.57
N GLU A 52 -0.16 13.20 -12.47
CA GLU A 52 -0.01 11.78 -12.80
C GLU A 52 1.27 11.23 -12.14
N PRO A 53 1.31 9.93 -11.79
CA PRO A 53 0.20 8.97 -11.91
C PRO A 53 -0.94 9.26 -10.90
N SER A 54 -2.19 9.01 -11.31
CA SER A 54 -3.39 9.26 -10.50
C SER A 54 -4.14 7.97 -10.16
N TRP A 55 -4.82 7.97 -9.02
CA TRP A 55 -5.72 6.89 -8.60
C TRP A 55 -7.02 6.89 -9.39
N ARG A 56 -7.38 8.05 -9.98
CA ARG A 56 -8.67 8.26 -10.67
C ARG A 56 -9.85 7.81 -9.82
N LEU A 57 -9.81 8.14 -8.52
CA LEU A 57 -10.79 7.68 -7.53
C LEU A 57 -12.20 8.19 -7.84
N ASP A 58 -12.32 9.33 -8.51
CA ASP A 58 -13.57 9.91 -8.98
C ASP A 58 -14.31 8.98 -9.95
N GLU A 59 -13.60 8.33 -10.86
CA GLU A 59 -14.20 7.36 -11.79
C GLU A 59 -14.67 6.10 -11.06
N THR A 60 -13.87 5.62 -10.10
CA THR A 60 -14.26 4.48 -9.24
C THR A 60 -15.50 4.81 -8.42
N LEU A 61 -15.55 5.99 -7.80
CA LEU A 61 -16.70 6.44 -7.00
C LEU A 61 -17.95 6.61 -7.87
N ASP A 62 -17.85 7.26 -9.03
CA ASP A 62 -18.96 7.43 -9.97
C ASP A 62 -19.53 6.08 -10.41
N ALA A 63 -18.65 5.12 -10.74
CA ALA A 63 -19.05 3.78 -11.15
C ALA A 63 -19.81 3.03 -10.03
N LEU A 64 -19.25 2.98 -8.83
CA LEU A 64 -19.84 2.27 -7.69
C LEU A 64 -21.16 2.91 -7.24
N ILE A 65 -21.24 4.25 -7.22
CA ILE A 65 -22.45 4.98 -6.82
C ILE A 65 -23.55 4.82 -7.88
N THR A 66 -23.20 4.90 -9.16
CA THR A 66 -24.17 4.71 -10.25
C THR A 66 -24.69 3.27 -10.30
N ALA A 67 -23.85 2.28 -9.98
CA ALA A 67 -24.25 0.89 -9.85
C ALA A 67 -25.11 0.60 -8.60
N GLY A 68 -25.15 1.54 -7.64
CA GLY A 68 -25.89 1.38 -6.39
C GLY A 68 -25.22 0.43 -5.38
N THR A 69 -23.97 0.03 -5.61
CA THR A 69 -23.19 -0.81 -4.68
C THR A 69 -22.55 -0.01 -3.55
N LEU A 70 -22.31 1.29 -3.80
CA LEU A 70 -21.82 2.24 -2.80
C LEU A 70 -22.83 3.37 -2.61
N PRO A 71 -23.22 3.73 -1.37
CA PRO A 71 -24.05 4.89 -1.14
C PRO A 71 -23.30 6.17 -1.55
N PRO A 72 -24.00 7.23 -2.02
CA PRO A 72 -23.39 8.52 -2.29
C PRO A 72 -22.57 9.03 -1.10
N LEU A 73 -21.33 9.45 -1.34
CA LEU A 73 -20.41 9.99 -0.35
C LEU A 73 -19.58 11.13 -0.93
N VAL A 74 -19.01 11.97 -0.06
CA VAL A 74 -18.05 13.02 -0.42
C VAL A 74 -16.63 12.51 -0.17
N ALA A 75 -15.71 12.72 -1.11
CA ALA A 75 -14.30 12.41 -0.91
C ALA A 75 -13.47 13.69 -0.93
N VAL A 76 -12.59 13.85 0.05
CA VAL A 76 -11.76 15.04 0.27
C VAL A 76 -10.29 14.64 0.14
N GLY A 77 -9.68 14.92 -1.01
CA GLY A 77 -8.25 14.72 -1.24
C GLY A 77 -7.44 15.90 -0.71
N VAL A 78 -6.56 15.65 0.24
CA VAL A 78 -5.70 16.65 0.88
C VAL A 78 -4.31 16.57 0.26
N SER A 79 -3.88 17.60 -0.48
CA SER A 79 -2.53 17.61 -1.03
C SER A 79 -1.48 17.49 0.08
N ASN A 80 -0.38 16.81 -0.20
CA ASN A 80 0.79 16.92 0.68
C ASN A 80 1.48 18.29 0.51
N ALA A 81 2.43 18.60 1.39
CA ALA A 81 3.17 19.85 1.39
C ALA A 81 4.63 19.65 0.93
N GLY A 82 4.84 18.84 -0.12
CA GLY A 82 6.15 18.59 -0.71
C GLY A 82 7.13 17.99 0.30
N ASP A 83 8.26 18.67 0.54
CA ASP A 83 9.30 18.21 1.45
C ASP A 83 8.79 18.03 2.91
N ALA A 84 7.74 18.76 3.31
CA ALA A 84 7.13 18.62 4.64
C ALA A 84 6.31 17.32 4.80
N ARG A 85 5.94 16.63 3.70
CA ARG A 85 5.15 15.39 3.74
C ARG A 85 5.70 14.37 4.72
N GLY A 86 7.02 14.16 4.71
CA GLY A 86 7.68 13.19 5.57
C GLY A 86 7.48 13.49 7.05
N ALA A 87 7.59 14.76 7.43
CA ALA A 87 7.35 15.23 8.79
C ALA A 87 5.87 15.14 9.19
N GLU A 88 4.97 15.60 8.31
CA GLU A 88 3.52 15.67 8.56
C GLU A 88 2.86 14.30 8.66
N TYR A 89 3.39 13.27 8.00
CA TYR A 89 2.83 11.91 8.05
C TYR A 89 3.47 11.03 9.14
N SER A 90 4.52 11.51 9.81
CA SER A 90 5.25 10.78 10.85
C SER A 90 4.84 11.19 12.27
N HIS A 91 4.38 10.22 13.06
CA HIS A 91 3.97 10.42 14.46
C HIS A 91 5.00 9.94 15.49
N VAL A 92 5.87 8.99 15.12
CA VAL A 92 6.73 8.27 16.08
C VAL A 92 8.20 8.42 15.74
N ALA A 93 8.57 8.27 14.47
CA ALA A 93 9.94 8.31 14.01
C ALA A 93 10.07 9.23 12.80
N PRO A 94 11.16 10.03 12.70
CA PRO A 94 11.42 10.87 11.54
C PRO A 94 11.45 10.03 10.26
N TYR A 95 11.05 10.64 9.15
CA TYR A 95 11.17 9.97 7.87
C TYR A 95 12.66 9.73 7.56
N PRO A 96 13.09 8.51 7.19
CA PRO A 96 14.51 8.18 7.03
C PRO A 96 15.28 9.05 6.04
N ARG A 97 14.61 9.69 5.06
CA ARG A 97 15.26 10.63 4.13
C ARG A 97 15.57 11.98 4.75
N ASP A 98 14.90 12.33 5.85
CA ASP A 98 15.22 13.50 6.66
C ASP A 98 15.14 13.13 8.15
N PRO A 99 16.16 12.44 8.68
CA PRO A 99 16.17 12.02 10.08
C PRO A 99 16.23 13.21 11.06
N ARG A 100 16.47 14.44 10.55
CA ARG A 100 16.46 15.68 11.31
C ARG A 100 15.13 16.41 11.23
N ALA A 101 14.21 15.99 10.36
CA ALA A 101 12.87 16.53 10.28
C ALA A 101 12.18 16.39 11.63
N ARG A 102 11.59 17.50 12.09
CA ARG A 102 10.73 17.48 13.26
C ARG A 102 9.46 16.71 12.92
N LEU A 103 9.03 15.80 13.79
CA LEU A 103 7.73 15.15 13.68
C LEU A 103 6.61 16.19 13.71
N ALA A 104 5.71 16.11 12.74
CA ALA A 104 4.55 16.99 12.63
C ALA A 104 3.23 16.21 12.48
N GLY A 105 3.22 14.89 12.72
CA GLY A 105 2.03 14.04 12.66
C GLY A 105 0.86 14.57 13.50
N GLU A 106 1.11 14.97 14.75
CA GLU A 106 0.06 15.52 15.61
C GLU A 106 -0.40 16.92 15.15
N SER A 107 0.49 17.74 14.58
CA SER A 107 0.10 19.03 13.99
C SER A 107 -0.72 18.84 12.70
N TYR A 108 -0.45 17.78 11.94
CA TYR A 108 -1.26 17.39 10.78
C TYR A 108 -2.64 16.85 11.20
N GLU A 109 -2.70 16.10 12.30
CA GLU A 109 -3.95 15.72 12.97
C GLU A 109 -4.79 16.94 13.36
N ASP A 110 -4.17 17.93 14.01
CA ASP A 110 -4.84 19.19 14.39
C ASP A 110 -5.32 19.99 13.16
N PHE A 111 -4.50 20.11 12.12
CA PHE A 111 -4.94 20.71 10.84
C PHE A 111 -6.17 20.01 10.29
N LEU A 112 -6.16 18.67 10.24
CA LEU A 112 -7.26 17.92 9.65
C LEU A 112 -8.55 18.11 10.46
N ILE A 113 -8.48 17.96 11.79
CA ILE A 113 -9.65 17.91 12.67
C ILE A 113 -10.17 19.31 13.02
N GLU A 114 -9.29 20.23 13.36
CA GLU A 114 -9.65 21.54 13.93
C GLU A 114 -9.74 22.65 12.87
N GLU A 115 -9.13 22.46 11.70
CA GLU A 115 -9.10 23.49 10.65
C GLU A 115 -9.86 23.03 9.39
N LEU A 116 -9.48 21.89 8.81
CA LEU A 116 -10.03 21.43 7.53
C LEU A 116 -11.45 20.87 7.66
N MET A 117 -11.70 19.94 8.60
CA MET A 117 -13.02 19.34 8.77
C MET A 117 -14.14 20.38 9.03
N PRO A 118 -13.94 21.43 9.87
CA PRO A 118 -14.89 22.53 9.99
C PRO A 118 -15.11 23.30 8.69
N LEU A 119 -14.04 23.59 7.94
CA LEU A 119 -14.14 24.25 6.62
C LEU A 119 -14.99 23.42 5.66
N ILE A 120 -14.74 22.11 5.55
CA ILE A 120 -15.51 21.21 4.70
C ILE A 120 -16.97 21.14 5.14
N ARG A 121 -17.25 20.97 6.44
CA ARG A 121 -18.62 20.95 6.99
C ARG A 121 -19.39 22.26 6.75
N SER A 122 -18.71 23.39 6.69
CA SER A 122 -19.35 24.69 6.42
C SER A 122 -19.78 24.88 4.96
N ARG A 123 -19.16 24.14 4.03
CA ARG A 123 -19.37 24.29 2.58
C ARG A 123 -20.16 23.14 1.97
N TYR A 124 -20.04 21.95 2.53
CA TYR A 124 -20.66 20.74 2.01
C TYR A 124 -21.43 20.04 3.13
N ALA A 125 -22.59 19.49 2.79
CA ALA A 125 -23.44 18.72 3.69
C ALA A 125 -22.82 17.35 4.05
N VAL A 126 -21.70 17.32 4.77
CA VAL A 126 -21.03 16.10 5.23
C VAL A 126 -21.30 15.83 6.71
N THR A 127 -21.20 14.57 7.11
CA THR A 127 -21.42 14.15 8.50
C THR A 127 -20.24 14.48 9.41
N GLY A 128 -20.51 14.60 10.71
CA GLY A 128 -19.49 14.60 11.77
C GLY A 128 -19.47 13.30 12.57
N ALA A 129 -20.27 12.29 12.20
CA ALA A 129 -20.34 11.03 12.92
C ALA A 129 -19.15 10.13 12.56
N ALA A 130 -18.42 9.66 13.58
CA ALA A 130 -17.24 8.81 13.39
C ALA A 130 -17.50 7.60 12.51
N GLY A 131 -18.62 6.89 12.75
CA GLY A 131 -18.98 5.70 11.98
C GLY A 131 -19.33 5.94 10.50
N ARG A 132 -19.27 7.18 10.02
CA ARG A 132 -19.47 7.59 8.62
C ARG A 132 -18.37 8.54 8.11
N THR A 133 -17.27 8.63 8.86
CA THR A 133 -16.11 9.48 8.57
C THR A 133 -14.87 8.59 8.48
N ALA A 134 -14.25 8.56 7.30
CA ALA A 134 -13.06 7.74 7.04
C ALA A 134 -11.81 8.59 6.80
N VAL A 135 -10.65 8.02 7.11
CA VAL A 135 -9.34 8.44 6.59
C VAL A 135 -8.74 7.32 5.74
N MET A 136 -8.03 7.69 4.68
CA MET A 136 -7.50 6.73 3.71
C MET A 136 -6.24 7.26 3.04
N GLY A 137 -5.31 6.36 2.74
CA GLY A 137 -4.09 6.70 2.01
C GLY A 137 -3.20 5.50 1.76
N SER A 138 -2.21 5.68 0.87
CA SER A 138 -1.20 4.66 0.57
C SER A 138 0.17 4.98 1.14
N SER A 139 1.04 3.99 1.35
CA SER A 139 2.43 4.23 1.76
C SER A 139 2.50 5.02 3.08
N MET A 140 3.20 6.16 3.11
CA MET A 140 3.16 7.09 4.26
C MET A 140 1.75 7.68 4.51
N GLY A 141 0.93 7.84 3.46
CA GLY A 141 -0.50 8.14 3.57
C GLY A 141 -1.27 7.04 4.33
N GLY A 142 -0.88 5.77 4.16
CA GLY A 142 -1.40 4.65 4.94
C GLY A 142 -0.95 4.71 6.40
N LEU A 143 0.33 5.06 6.64
CA LEU A 143 0.90 5.27 7.98
C LEU A 143 0.15 6.37 8.75
N VAL A 144 -0.05 7.54 8.14
CA VAL A 144 -0.76 8.65 8.78
C VAL A 144 -2.25 8.33 8.96
N SER A 145 -2.90 7.65 8.01
CA SER A 145 -4.30 7.18 8.16
C SER A 145 -4.46 6.25 9.36
N TYR A 146 -3.54 5.30 9.52
CA TYR A 146 -3.50 4.42 10.68
C TYR A 146 -3.38 5.22 11.98
N HIS A 147 -2.43 6.14 12.05
CA HIS A 147 -2.25 6.95 13.25
C HIS A 147 -3.47 7.81 13.59
N LEU A 148 -4.03 8.53 12.61
CA LEU A 148 -5.22 9.37 12.80
C LEU A 148 -6.40 8.55 13.33
N ALA A 149 -6.71 7.41 12.70
CA ALA A 149 -7.88 6.62 13.06
C ALA A 149 -7.76 5.94 14.44
N PHE A 150 -6.56 5.49 14.81
CA PHE A 150 -6.34 4.85 16.11
C PHE A 150 -6.10 5.85 17.25
N ARG A 151 -5.67 7.08 16.96
CA ARG A 151 -5.56 8.16 17.96
C ARG A 151 -6.88 8.87 18.20
N ARG A 152 -7.71 9.00 17.16
CA ARG A 152 -8.96 9.75 17.18
C ARG A 152 -10.13 8.90 16.64
N PRO A 153 -10.40 7.70 17.21
CA PRO A 153 -11.48 6.83 16.76
C PRO A 153 -12.89 7.45 16.94
N GLU A 154 -13.01 8.45 17.82
CA GLU A 154 -14.20 9.29 18.01
C GLU A 154 -14.44 10.27 16.86
N VAL A 155 -13.45 10.49 15.99
CA VAL A 155 -13.54 11.31 14.78
C VAL A 155 -13.55 10.42 13.53
N PHE A 156 -12.64 9.46 13.46
CA PHE A 156 -12.45 8.57 12.31
C PHE A 156 -12.82 7.13 12.69
N GLY A 157 -14.09 6.78 12.50
CA GLY A 157 -14.57 5.43 12.81
C GLY A 157 -14.28 4.42 11.70
N LEU A 158 -13.70 4.84 10.58
CA LEU A 158 -13.44 4.02 9.39
C LEU A 158 -12.02 4.35 8.89
N VAL A 159 -11.25 3.34 8.46
CA VAL A 159 -9.91 3.59 7.91
C VAL A 159 -9.54 2.63 6.79
N ALA A 160 -8.90 3.14 5.75
CA ALA A 160 -8.24 2.33 4.74
C ALA A 160 -6.72 2.58 4.72
N ILE A 161 -5.98 1.55 5.12
CA ILE A 161 -4.53 1.52 5.31
C ILE A 161 -3.95 0.77 4.13
N MET A 162 -3.62 1.47 3.04
CA MET A 162 -3.19 0.82 1.81
C MET A 162 -1.67 0.78 1.73
N SER A 163 -1.10 -0.40 1.50
CA SER A 163 0.33 -0.60 1.27
C SER A 163 1.22 0.25 2.21
N PRO A 164 1.02 0.16 3.54
CA PRO A 164 1.50 1.19 4.46
C PRO A 164 3.00 1.13 4.74
N PHE A 165 3.65 2.30 4.87
CA PHE A 165 5.04 2.41 5.30
C PHE A 165 5.17 2.28 6.82
N LEU A 166 4.94 1.06 7.34
CA LEU A 166 4.97 0.78 8.78
C LEU A 166 6.38 0.59 9.32
N VAL A 167 7.26 -0.01 8.53
CA VAL A 167 8.62 -0.36 8.94
C VAL A 167 9.59 0.21 7.92
N PHE A 168 10.61 0.90 8.41
CA PHE A 168 11.75 1.27 7.58
C PHE A 168 12.72 0.09 7.56
N VAL A 169 13.04 -0.39 6.36
CA VAL A 169 14.14 -1.34 6.15
C VAL A 169 15.34 -0.56 5.64
N ASP A 170 16.44 -0.59 6.37
CA ASP A 170 17.68 0.02 5.92
C ASP A 170 18.14 -0.68 4.62
N PRO A 171 18.28 0.06 3.50
CA PRO A 171 18.53 -0.55 2.20
C PRO A 171 19.98 -1.06 2.02
N GLN A 172 20.87 -0.82 2.99
CA GLN A 172 22.24 -1.34 3.04
C GLN A 172 22.36 -2.51 4.02
N THR A 173 21.84 -2.37 5.23
CA THR A 173 22.00 -3.35 6.31
C THR A 173 20.85 -4.35 6.42
N LEU A 174 19.70 -4.03 5.80
CA LEU A 174 18.42 -4.73 5.92
C LEU A 174 17.86 -4.74 7.36
N GLU A 175 18.34 -3.83 8.22
CA GLU A 175 17.80 -3.66 9.56
C GLU A 175 16.38 -3.07 9.49
N GLU A 176 15.45 -3.70 10.21
CA GLU A 176 14.05 -3.29 10.26
C GLU A 176 13.76 -2.43 11.49
N THR A 177 13.27 -1.21 11.27
CA THR A 177 12.87 -0.27 12.34
C THR A 177 11.39 0.09 12.18
N PRO A 178 10.51 -0.31 13.13
CA PRO A 178 9.13 0.15 13.13
C PRO A 178 9.05 1.68 13.25
N VAL A 179 8.30 2.31 12.35
CA VAL A 179 8.06 3.77 12.34
C VAL A 179 6.62 4.15 12.73
N TYR A 180 5.84 3.16 13.16
CA TYR A 180 4.46 3.31 13.64
C TYR A 180 4.34 2.99 15.14
N ARG A 181 3.27 3.49 15.77
CA ARG A 181 2.92 3.16 17.17
C ARG A 181 2.03 1.93 17.16
N ARG A 182 2.39 0.89 17.92
CA ARG A 182 1.49 -0.23 18.17
C ARG A 182 0.47 0.16 19.24
N PHE A 183 -0.79 0.36 18.85
CA PHE A 183 -1.87 0.62 19.81
C PHE A 183 -2.28 -0.67 20.53
N ALA A 184 -2.60 -0.55 21.83
CA ALA A 184 -3.01 -1.65 22.70
C ALA A 184 -4.53 -1.75 22.89
N GLU A 185 -5.29 -0.80 22.32
CA GLU A 185 -6.74 -0.72 22.41
C GLU A 185 -7.36 -0.69 21.01
N ARG A 186 -8.61 -1.13 20.90
CA ARG A 186 -9.37 -1.00 19.64
C ARG A 186 -9.55 0.47 19.29
N GLY A 187 -9.42 0.80 18.01
CA GLY A 187 -9.65 2.14 17.50
C GLY A 187 -10.89 2.20 16.59
N PRO A 188 -10.72 2.40 15.27
CA PRO A 188 -11.83 2.55 14.32
C PRO A 188 -12.71 1.30 14.27
N ARG A 189 -13.97 1.46 13.84
CA ARG A 189 -14.96 0.38 13.76
C ARG A 189 -14.76 -0.54 12.56
N ARG A 190 -14.26 -0.03 11.44
CA ARG A 190 -13.90 -0.82 10.26
C ARG A 190 -12.51 -0.46 9.77
N VAL A 191 -11.73 -1.48 9.42
CA VAL A 191 -10.35 -1.36 8.96
C VAL A 191 -10.20 -2.13 7.66
N TRP A 192 -9.87 -1.41 6.60
CA TRP A 192 -9.25 -2.00 5.41
C TRP A 192 -7.73 -1.92 5.55
N LEU A 193 -7.04 -3.03 5.29
CA LEU A 193 -5.60 -3.12 5.23
C LEU A 193 -5.20 -3.85 3.95
N ASP A 194 -4.27 -3.31 3.17
CA ASP A 194 -3.77 -4.03 2.00
C ASP A 194 -2.28 -3.88 1.78
N ILE A 195 -1.75 -4.74 0.91
CA ILE A 195 -0.37 -4.72 0.45
C ILE A 195 -0.25 -5.45 -0.90
N GLY A 196 0.60 -4.93 -1.79
CA GLY A 196 1.06 -5.62 -2.98
C GLY A 196 2.25 -6.55 -2.71
N GLY A 197 2.41 -7.58 -3.53
CA GLY A 197 3.52 -8.53 -3.38
C GLY A 197 4.83 -8.07 -4.02
N MET A 198 4.83 -7.04 -4.88
CA MET A 198 5.98 -6.56 -5.65
C MET A 198 6.45 -5.18 -5.18
N GLU A 199 6.49 -4.98 -3.87
CA GLU A 199 6.72 -3.67 -3.23
C GLU A 199 8.15 -3.47 -2.70
N GLY A 200 9.05 -4.42 -2.96
CA GLY A 200 10.45 -4.34 -2.57
C GLY A 200 10.60 -4.38 -1.04
N LEU A 201 11.08 -3.28 -0.45
CA LEU A 201 11.36 -3.18 0.98
C LEU A 201 10.13 -2.84 1.85
N ILE A 202 8.99 -2.56 1.23
CA ILE A 202 7.70 -2.50 1.94
C ILE A 202 7.10 -3.89 1.79
N THR A 203 7.23 -4.71 2.81
CA THR A 203 7.02 -6.14 2.65
C THR A 203 5.61 -6.56 3.10
N VAL A 204 5.16 -7.68 2.55
CA VAL A 204 3.90 -8.33 2.95
C VAL A 204 3.90 -8.66 4.45
N HIS A 205 5.05 -9.05 5.03
CA HIS A 205 5.10 -9.43 6.44
C HIS A 205 4.80 -8.26 7.38
N HIS A 206 5.22 -7.02 7.07
CA HIS A 206 4.89 -5.85 7.89
C HIS A 206 3.37 -5.60 7.94
N ALA A 207 2.68 -5.73 6.82
CA ALA A 207 1.22 -5.60 6.77
C ALA A 207 0.51 -6.79 7.45
N ARG A 208 1.00 -8.02 7.27
CA ARG A 208 0.45 -9.21 7.96
C ARG A 208 0.60 -9.11 9.48
N GLU A 209 1.74 -8.62 9.99
CA GLU A 209 1.94 -8.41 11.42
C GLU A 209 0.96 -7.40 12.01
N LEU A 210 0.66 -6.32 11.28
CA LEU A 210 -0.39 -5.39 11.68
C LEU A 210 -1.77 -6.08 11.67
N ALA A 211 -2.08 -6.88 10.64
CA ALA A 211 -3.33 -7.62 10.59
C ALA A 211 -3.50 -8.55 11.79
N GLU A 212 -2.48 -9.35 12.14
CA GLU A 212 -2.51 -10.24 13.31
C GLU A 212 -2.62 -9.45 14.62
N GLN A 213 -1.95 -8.29 14.73
CA GLN A 213 -2.13 -7.41 15.88
C GLN A 213 -3.58 -6.95 16.00
N LEU A 214 -4.22 -6.53 14.91
CA LEU A 214 -5.61 -6.08 14.93
C LEU A 214 -6.57 -7.22 15.29
N VAL A 215 -6.36 -8.43 14.78
CA VAL A 215 -7.11 -9.61 15.22
C VAL A 215 -6.92 -9.85 16.73
N GLY A 216 -5.69 -9.73 17.23
CA GLY A 216 -5.37 -9.82 18.66
C GLY A 216 -6.03 -8.75 19.54
N LEU A 217 -6.35 -7.58 18.98
CA LEU A 217 -7.16 -6.53 19.64
C LEU A 217 -8.68 -6.83 19.61
N GLY A 218 -9.10 -7.93 18.98
CA GLY A 218 -10.49 -8.37 18.91
C GLY A 218 -11.25 -7.85 17.69
N TYR A 219 -10.57 -7.43 16.63
CA TYR A 219 -11.24 -7.19 15.34
C TYR A 219 -11.65 -8.53 14.71
N THR A 220 -12.92 -8.63 14.31
CA THR A 220 -13.45 -9.80 13.62
C THR A 220 -12.91 -9.84 12.19
N PRO A 221 -12.10 -10.85 11.81
CA PRO A 221 -11.62 -11.00 10.43
C PRO A 221 -12.79 -11.08 9.45
N ASP A 222 -12.60 -10.53 8.26
CA ASP A 222 -13.53 -10.52 7.13
C ASP A 222 -14.84 -9.75 7.35
N ALA A 223 -15.00 -9.11 8.52
CA ALA A 223 -16.16 -8.31 8.90
C ALA A 223 -15.78 -6.90 9.38
N GLU A 224 -14.97 -6.79 10.44
CA GLU A 224 -14.49 -5.50 10.96
C GLU A 224 -13.09 -5.16 10.45
N LEU A 225 -12.27 -6.18 10.21
CA LEU A 225 -10.97 -6.09 9.57
C LEU A 225 -11.02 -6.85 8.25
N ARG A 226 -10.82 -6.16 7.13
CA ARG A 226 -10.56 -6.80 5.85
C ARG A 226 -9.13 -6.56 5.42
N TYR A 227 -8.49 -7.65 5.00
CA TYR A 227 -7.13 -7.64 4.47
C TYR A 227 -7.15 -7.97 2.98
N ARG A 228 -6.26 -7.36 2.20
CA ARG A 228 -6.04 -7.73 0.79
C ARG A 228 -4.54 -7.83 0.50
N HIS A 229 -4.10 -9.03 0.15
CA HIS A 229 -2.82 -9.23 -0.52
C HIS A 229 -3.04 -9.31 -2.03
N GLU A 230 -2.29 -8.51 -2.80
CA GLU A 230 -2.27 -8.55 -4.27
C GLU A 230 -0.87 -8.96 -4.77
N PRO A 231 -0.61 -10.25 -5.02
CA PRO A 231 0.76 -10.77 -5.17
C PRO A 231 1.61 -10.12 -6.27
N ALA A 232 0.97 -9.67 -7.36
CA ALA A 232 1.66 -9.06 -8.49
C ALA A 232 1.71 -7.52 -8.42
N ALA A 233 1.03 -6.91 -7.45
CA ALA A 233 0.93 -5.46 -7.40
C ALA A 233 2.25 -4.80 -6.96
N PRO A 234 2.69 -3.74 -7.68
CA PRO A 234 3.79 -2.89 -7.26
C PRO A 234 3.35 -1.84 -6.24
N HIS A 235 4.33 -1.13 -5.69
CA HIS A 235 4.12 0.03 -4.80
C HIS A 235 3.88 1.30 -5.63
N HIS A 236 2.70 1.40 -6.26
CA HIS A 236 2.39 2.44 -7.25
C HIS A 236 0.89 2.80 -7.27
N GLU A 237 0.57 4.02 -7.70
CA GLU A 237 -0.77 4.61 -7.75
C GLU A 237 -1.77 3.76 -8.53
N SER A 238 -1.35 3.19 -9.66
CA SER A 238 -2.19 2.28 -10.46
C SER A 238 -2.62 1.03 -9.68
N ALA A 239 -1.75 0.50 -8.81
CA ALA A 239 -2.05 -0.67 -8.00
C ALA A 239 -3.03 -0.33 -6.87
N TRP A 240 -2.87 0.83 -6.24
CA TRP A 240 -3.81 1.33 -5.24
C TRP A 240 -5.16 1.65 -5.86
N ALA A 241 -5.20 2.23 -7.07
CA ALA A 241 -6.42 2.49 -7.83
C ALA A 241 -7.24 1.20 -8.01
N THR A 242 -6.61 0.09 -8.40
CA THR A 242 -7.29 -1.21 -8.58
C THR A 242 -7.90 -1.74 -7.27
N ARG A 243 -7.28 -1.47 -6.12
CA ARG A 243 -7.76 -1.94 -4.81
C ARG A 243 -8.75 -0.98 -4.12
N ALA A 244 -8.76 0.30 -4.52
CA ALA A 244 -9.54 1.35 -3.86
C ALA A 244 -11.04 1.04 -3.82
N ALA A 245 -11.59 0.43 -4.88
CA ALA A 245 -13.00 0.02 -4.92
C ALA A 245 -13.38 -0.91 -3.76
N SER A 246 -12.56 -1.93 -3.49
CA SER A 246 -12.82 -2.89 -2.40
C SER A 246 -12.69 -2.25 -1.03
N ALA A 247 -11.73 -1.33 -0.85
CA ALA A 247 -11.61 -0.53 0.37
C ALA A 247 -12.88 0.30 0.62
N LEU A 248 -13.35 1.05 -0.38
CA LEU A 248 -14.56 1.88 -0.27
C LEU A 248 -15.81 1.05 0.02
N LEU A 249 -15.98 -0.09 -0.66
CA LEU A 249 -17.09 -1.01 -0.41
C LEU A 249 -17.05 -1.61 1.01
N HIS A 250 -15.87 -1.92 1.55
CA HIS A 250 -15.78 -2.34 2.95
C HIS A 250 -16.17 -1.23 3.92
N LEU A 251 -15.70 0.00 3.69
CA LEU A 251 -15.91 1.10 4.64
C LEU A 251 -17.36 1.62 4.63
N PHE A 252 -17.99 1.74 3.46
CA PHE A 252 -19.29 2.40 3.30
C PHE A 252 -20.36 1.53 2.62
N GLY A 253 -19.96 0.44 1.97
CA GLY A 253 -20.88 -0.47 1.30
C GLY A 253 -21.68 -1.31 2.28
N THR A 254 -22.53 -2.16 1.71
CA THR A 254 -23.24 -3.19 2.46
C THR A 254 -22.26 -4.21 3.01
N GLU A 255 -22.68 -5.09 3.90
CA GLU A 255 -21.89 -6.26 4.29
C GLU A 255 -22.55 -7.51 3.73
N GLY A 256 -21.77 -8.55 3.51
CA GLY A 256 -22.25 -9.83 3.01
C GLY A 256 -21.15 -10.88 2.97
N PRO A 257 -21.52 -12.17 2.95
CA PRO A 257 -20.56 -13.25 2.76
C PRO A 257 -19.97 -13.20 1.34
N PRO A 258 -18.81 -13.85 1.11
CA PRO A 258 -18.33 -14.05 -0.24
C PRO A 258 -19.29 -14.95 -1.02
N VAL A 259 -19.38 -14.70 -2.32
CA VAL A 259 -20.17 -15.49 -3.28
C VAL A 259 -19.28 -16.33 -4.19
N GLU A 260 -17.98 -16.03 -4.22
CA GLU A 260 -16.98 -16.75 -4.99
C GLU A 260 -15.65 -16.76 -4.23
N LEU A 261 -14.92 -17.88 -4.33
CA LEU A 261 -13.50 -17.97 -3.99
C LEU A 261 -12.76 -18.30 -5.28
N PRO A 262 -12.35 -17.29 -6.07
CA PRO A 262 -11.66 -17.55 -7.33
C PRO A 262 -10.41 -18.38 -7.08
N ASP A 263 -10.17 -19.39 -7.92
CA ASP A 263 -8.89 -20.10 -7.93
C ASP A 263 -7.78 -19.06 -8.15
N ALA A 264 -6.95 -18.87 -7.15
CA ALA A 264 -5.80 -17.99 -7.30
C ALA A 264 -4.77 -18.70 -8.19
N ALA A 265 -4.70 -18.39 -9.49
CA ALA A 265 -3.49 -18.67 -10.27
C ALA A 265 -3.39 -17.87 -11.59
N PRO A 266 -2.17 -17.47 -12.03
CA PRO A 266 -0.88 -17.43 -11.32
C PRO A 266 -0.27 -16.01 -11.31
N ASP A 267 0.91 -15.87 -10.71
CA ASP A 267 1.91 -14.88 -11.13
C ASP A 267 1.98 -14.82 -12.67
N ALA A 268 1.22 -13.93 -13.30
CA ALA A 268 1.24 -13.73 -14.75
C ALA A 268 2.28 -12.65 -15.10
N ALA A 269 3.55 -12.95 -14.78
CA ALA A 269 4.71 -12.25 -15.32
C ALA A 269 5.94 -13.17 -15.42
N THR A 270 5.78 -14.48 -15.64
CA THR A 270 6.83 -15.31 -16.23
C THR A 270 6.22 -16.33 -17.16
N ALA A 271 6.61 -16.30 -18.43
CA ALA A 271 6.28 -17.30 -19.43
C ALA A 271 6.98 -18.63 -19.08
N ASP A 272 6.36 -19.44 -18.22
CA ASP A 272 6.43 -20.90 -18.27
C ASP A 272 5.26 -21.46 -17.44
N ALA A 273 4.09 -21.52 -18.07
CA ALA A 273 2.88 -22.05 -17.47
C ALA A 273 2.90 -23.59 -17.56
N THR A 274 3.57 -24.23 -16.62
CA THR A 274 3.11 -25.53 -16.11
C THR A 274 2.43 -25.27 -14.78
N ALA A 275 1.19 -25.75 -14.66
CA ALA A 275 0.51 -25.84 -13.37
C ALA A 275 1.39 -26.58 -12.34
N ASP A 276 0.99 -26.47 -11.06
CA ASP A 276 1.30 -27.39 -9.98
C ASP A 276 2.28 -26.85 -8.90
N ALA A 277 1.66 -26.26 -7.88
CA ALA A 277 2.16 -25.96 -6.53
C ALA A 277 3.05 -24.71 -6.29
N GLU A 278 2.62 -23.88 -5.33
CA GLU A 278 3.40 -22.75 -4.78
C GLU A 278 4.63 -23.30 -4.05
N VAL A 279 5.84 -22.89 -4.44
CA VAL A 279 7.08 -23.37 -3.83
C VAL A 279 7.40 -22.57 -2.57
N VAL A 280 7.45 -23.24 -1.42
CA VAL A 280 7.70 -22.61 -0.11
C VAL A 280 8.86 -23.31 0.60
N ALA A 281 9.75 -22.56 1.25
CA ALA A 281 10.82 -23.15 2.05
C ALA A 281 10.33 -23.61 3.43
N VAL A 282 10.94 -24.66 3.98
CA VAL A 282 10.71 -25.06 5.37
C VAL A 282 10.99 -23.89 6.32
N GLY A 283 10.07 -23.66 7.27
CA GLY A 283 10.16 -22.58 8.25
C GLY A 283 9.69 -21.20 7.76
N GLN A 284 9.39 -21.04 6.47
CA GLN A 284 8.83 -19.81 5.92
C GLN A 284 7.30 -19.81 6.08
N ALA A 285 6.76 -18.83 6.83
CA ALA A 285 5.32 -18.66 6.90
C ALA A 285 4.75 -18.29 5.52
N VAL A 286 3.64 -18.92 5.15
CA VAL A 286 2.91 -18.70 3.91
C VAL A 286 1.49 -18.25 4.21
N ASP A 287 1.06 -17.19 3.52
CA ASP A 287 -0.31 -16.69 3.56
C ASP A 287 -1.21 -17.59 2.70
N VAL A 288 -2.09 -18.33 3.37
CA VAL A 288 -3.03 -19.24 2.73
C VAL A 288 -4.46 -18.70 2.65
N ALA A 289 -4.67 -17.42 2.96
CA ALA A 289 -5.97 -16.78 2.84
C ALA A 289 -6.45 -16.83 1.38
N PRO A 290 -7.60 -17.46 1.09
CA PRO A 290 -8.12 -17.47 -0.27
C PRO A 290 -8.61 -16.08 -0.65
N LEU A 291 -8.51 -15.73 -1.93
CA LEU A 291 -9.20 -14.56 -2.44
C LEU A 291 -10.71 -14.84 -2.37
N ALA A 292 -11.43 -13.89 -1.79
CA ALA A 292 -12.87 -13.94 -1.61
C ALA A 292 -13.51 -12.74 -2.30
N LEU A 293 -14.51 -13.00 -3.14
CA LEU A 293 -15.26 -12.00 -3.87
C LEU A 293 -16.69 -11.92 -3.35
N ARG A 294 -17.16 -10.72 -3.08
CA ARG A 294 -18.54 -10.43 -2.71
C ARG A 294 -19.40 -10.07 -3.93
N ALA A 295 -20.72 -10.18 -3.76
CA ALA A 295 -21.69 -9.84 -4.81
C ALA A 295 -21.61 -8.38 -5.30
N ASP A 296 -21.11 -7.47 -4.48
CA ASP A 296 -20.92 -6.05 -4.83
C ASP A 296 -19.55 -5.76 -5.47
N GLY A 297 -18.73 -6.78 -5.70
CA GLY A 297 -17.39 -6.67 -6.28
C GLY A 297 -16.27 -6.44 -5.27
N CYS A 298 -16.55 -6.38 -3.96
CA CYS A 298 -15.50 -6.26 -2.95
C CYS A 298 -14.66 -7.55 -2.91
N ALA A 299 -13.37 -7.43 -3.20
CA ALA A 299 -12.41 -8.52 -3.25
C ALA A 299 -11.38 -8.40 -2.11
N TYR A 300 -11.24 -9.44 -1.29
CA TYR A 300 -10.37 -9.42 -0.11
C TYR A 300 -9.78 -10.80 0.14
N SER A 301 -8.66 -10.87 0.87
CA SER A 301 -8.06 -12.12 1.33
C SER A 301 -8.80 -12.57 2.60
N ALA A 302 -9.49 -13.72 2.55
CA ALA A 302 -10.33 -14.20 3.65
C ALA A 302 -9.48 -14.73 4.81
N LEU A 303 -9.20 -13.85 5.75
CA LEU A 303 -8.42 -14.15 6.95
C LEU A 303 -9.19 -15.12 7.87
N GLY A 304 -10.51 -14.95 7.98
CA GLY A 304 -11.38 -15.81 8.79
C GLY A 304 -11.66 -17.18 8.18
N ALA A 305 -10.99 -17.55 7.07
CA ALA A 305 -11.15 -18.85 6.45
C ALA A 305 -10.75 -19.99 7.41
N SER A 306 -11.61 -21.00 7.50
CA SER A 306 -11.24 -22.26 8.17
C SER A 306 -10.31 -23.07 7.26
N LEU A 307 -9.25 -23.62 7.83
CA LEU A 307 -8.21 -24.34 7.09
C LEU A 307 -8.18 -25.81 7.46
N ALA A 308 -7.93 -26.65 6.46
CA ALA A 308 -7.52 -28.04 6.62
C ALA A 308 -6.39 -28.33 5.63
N TRP A 309 -5.46 -29.22 5.97
CA TRP A 309 -4.39 -29.61 5.06
C TRP A 309 -3.98 -31.06 5.23
N ASP A 310 -3.43 -31.64 4.17
CA ASP A 310 -2.90 -33.00 4.14
C ASP A 310 -1.53 -33.01 3.44
N PRO A 311 -0.50 -33.68 4.00
CA PRO A 311 -0.51 -34.36 5.29
C PRO A 311 -0.43 -33.37 6.47
N GLU A 312 -1.24 -33.60 7.52
CA GLU A 312 -1.36 -32.71 8.69
C GLU A 312 -0.01 -32.32 9.33
N PRO A 313 0.98 -33.23 9.51
CA PRO A 313 2.24 -32.88 10.17
C PRO A 313 3.14 -31.92 9.37
N LEU A 314 2.87 -31.73 8.07
CA LEU A 314 3.73 -30.98 7.16
C LEU A 314 3.62 -29.46 7.33
N LEU A 315 2.48 -28.98 7.85
CA LEU A 315 2.23 -27.56 8.07
C LEU A 315 1.77 -27.31 9.51
N LYS A 316 2.11 -26.15 10.06
CA LYS A 316 1.67 -25.69 11.38
C LYS A 316 1.00 -24.33 11.28
N PRO A 317 -0.17 -24.11 11.91
CA PRO A 317 -0.78 -22.78 11.95
C PRO A 317 0.03 -21.84 12.86
N VAL A 318 0.26 -20.62 12.39
CA VAL A 318 1.01 -19.58 13.13
C VAL A 318 0.27 -18.25 13.25
N GLY A 319 -0.90 -18.14 12.62
CA GLY A 319 -1.74 -16.95 12.66
C GLY A 319 -3.00 -17.15 11.84
N THR A 320 -3.72 -16.07 11.62
CA THR A 320 -4.97 -16.04 10.87
C THR A 320 -4.70 -16.34 9.40
N ALA A 321 -5.15 -17.49 8.90
CA ALA A 321 -4.82 -17.99 7.57
C ALA A 321 -3.30 -18.03 7.23
N LEU A 322 -2.44 -18.22 8.23
CA LEU A 322 -0.98 -18.36 8.05
C LEU A 322 -0.52 -19.75 8.48
N LEU A 323 0.20 -20.43 7.59
CA LEU A 323 0.78 -21.74 7.84
C LEU A 323 2.31 -21.67 7.72
N THR A 324 3.04 -22.47 8.48
CA THR A 324 4.49 -22.62 8.35
C THR A 324 4.81 -24.09 8.04
N PRO A 325 5.52 -24.39 6.94
CA PRO A 325 5.95 -25.74 6.64
C PRO A 325 7.03 -26.24 7.60
N THR A 326 6.93 -27.50 8.01
CA THR A 326 7.80 -28.13 9.02
C THR A 326 8.83 -29.09 8.41
N ALA A 327 8.57 -29.60 7.21
CA ALA A 327 9.43 -30.50 6.47
C ALA A 327 9.19 -30.36 4.95
N PRO A 328 10.10 -30.83 4.10
CA PRO A 328 9.86 -30.87 2.65
C PRO A 328 8.76 -31.87 2.29
N GLY A 329 8.00 -31.59 1.24
CA GLY A 329 6.89 -32.42 0.78
C GLY A 329 5.81 -31.63 0.06
N LEU A 330 4.82 -32.32 -0.49
CA LEU A 330 3.64 -31.69 -1.09
C LEU A 330 2.52 -31.63 -0.04
N ALA A 331 1.96 -30.45 0.20
CA ALA A 331 0.79 -30.26 1.04
C ALA A 331 -0.39 -29.77 0.20
N ARG A 332 -1.57 -30.36 0.37
CA ARG A 332 -2.81 -29.80 -0.17
C ARG A 332 -3.53 -29.03 0.93
N VAL A 333 -3.72 -27.74 0.75
CA VAL A 333 -4.41 -26.85 1.68
C VAL A 333 -5.81 -26.56 1.15
N ARG A 334 -6.81 -26.85 1.97
CA ARG A 334 -8.21 -26.53 1.75
C ARG A 334 -8.60 -25.35 2.63
N ALA A 335 -9.12 -24.30 2.03
CA ALA A 335 -9.62 -23.12 2.72
C ALA A 335 -11.11 -22.94 2.48
N THR A 336 -11.88 -22.78 3.55
CA THR A 336 -13.34 -22.62 3.49
C THR A 336 -13.75 -21.28 4.11
N ALA A 337 -14.45 -20.45 3.32
CA ALA A 337 -14.98 -19.14 3.74
C ALA A 337 -16.36 -18.92 3.13
N GLY A 338 -17.32 -18.43 3.93
CA GLY A 338 -18.70 -18.19 3.46
C GLY A 338 -19.44 -19.43 2.96
N GLY A 339 -19.03 -20.64 3.37
CA GLY A 339 -19.57 -21.91 2.88
C GLY A 339 -18.97 -22.36 1.53
N LEU A 340 -18.10 -21.55 0.93
CA LEU A 340 -17.34 -21.88 -0.27
C LEU A 340 -15.99 -22.48 0.11
N THR A 341 -15.46 -23.36 -0.72
CA THR A 341 -14.19 -24.04 -0.46
C THR A 341 -13.32 -24.01 -1.70
N VAL A 342 -12.04 -23.69 -1.51
CA VAL A 342 -10.99 -23.74 -2.54
C VAL A 342 -9.83 -24.58 -2.02
N GLU A 343 -9.11 -25.22 -2.93
CA GLU A 343 -7.92 -26.01 -2.62
C GLU A 343 -6.71 -25.46 -3.39
N ARG A 344 -5.54 -25.53 -2.76
CA ARG A 344 -4.27 -25.21 -3.41
C ARG A 344 -3.18 -26.16 -2.94
N GLU A 345 -2.19 -26.37 -3.79
CA GLU A 345 -1.03 -27.21 -3.47
C GLU A 345 0.19 -26.35 -3.11
N LEU A 346 0.89 -26.76 -2.06
CA LEU A 346 2.15 -26.17 -1.60
C LEU A 346 3.26 -27.19 -1.79
N SER A 347 4.25 -26.87 -2.61
CA SER A 347 5.46 -27.66 -2.79
C SER A 347 6.51 -27.16 -1.82
N VAL A 348 6.66 -27.86 -0.70
CA VAL A 348 7.60 -27.50 0.35
C VAL A 348 8.97 -28.06 0.02
N VAL A 349 9.95 -27.18 -0.13
CA VAL A 349 11.33 -27.54 -0.46
C VAL A 349 12.25 -27.44 0.74
N ALA A 350 13.22 -28.35 0.80
CA ALA A 350 14.36 -28.20 1.70
C ALA A 350 15.18 -26.99 1.26
N GLY A 351 15.65 -26.18 2.20
CA GLY A 351 16.50 -25.05 1.88
C GLY A 351 16.46 -24.00 2.96
N GLU A 352 17.37 -23.05 2.86
CA GLU A 352 17.31 -21.88 3.70
C GLU A 352 16.16 -20.95 3.26
N PRO A 353 15.49 -20.26 4.20
CA PRO A 353 14.42 -19.31 3.90
C PRO A 353 14.92 -18.06 3.16
N THR A 354 16.23 -17.97 2.90
CA THR A 354 16.87 -16.88 2.18
C THR A 354 17.64 -17.41 0.98
N ALA A 355 17.88 -16.53 0.00
CA ALA A 355 18.69 -16.78 -1.17
C ALA A 355 19.53 -15.55 -1.52
N THR A 356 20.62 -15.75 -2.24
CA THR A 356 21.55 -14.69 -2.65
C THR A 356 21.06 -14.01 -3.92
N LEU A 357 20.96 -12.68 -3.87
CA LEU A 357 20.73 -11.84 -5.04
C LEU A 357 22.02 -11.06 -5.35
N ASP A 358 22.61 -11.30 -6.51
CA ASP A 358 23.81 -10.62 -7.03
C ASP A 358 23.38 -9.75 -8.23
N VAL A 359 23.49 -8.42 -8.11
CA VAL A 359 23.04 -7.50 -9.16
C VAL A 359 24.17 -6.59 -9.58
N THR A 360 24.41 -6.53 -10.89
CA THR A 360 25.24 -5.51 -11.53
C THR A 360 24.35 -4.54 -12.28
N VAL A 361 24.46 -3.24 -11.99
CA VAL A 361 23.79 -2.17 -12.73
C VAL A 361 24.81 -1.42 -13.57
N VAL A 362 24.57 -1.37 -14.88
CA VAL A 362 25.37 -0.62 -15.86
C VAL A 362 24.62 0.66 -16.19
N THR A 363 25.22 1.81 -15.91
CA THR A 363 24.62 3.14 -16.02
C THR A 363 25.16 3.90 -17.24
N PRO A 364 24.40 4.87 -17.79
CA PRO A 364 24.84 5.58 -18.99
C PRO A 364 26.01 6.53 -18.68
N PRO A 365 26.82 6.88 -19.69
CA PRO A 365 27.87 7.88 -19.56
C PRO A 365 27.31 9.21 -19.01
N GLY A 366 28.05 9.85 -18.10
CA GLY A 366 27.61 11.11 -17.48
C GLY A 366 26.73 10.95 -16.24
N THR A 367 26.47 9.72 -15.78
CA THR A 367 25.90 9.48 -14.45
C THR A 367 26.83 10.06 -13.37
N PRO A 368 26.35 10.99 -12.51
CA PRO A 368 27.18 11.63 -11.49
C PRO A 368 27.80 10.62 -10.53
N GLU A 369 29.10 10.79 -10.26
CA GLU A 369 29.85 9.81 -9.45
C GLU A 369 29.47 9.79 -7.96
N GLY A 370 28.88 10.88 -7.46
CA GLY A 370 28.43 11.01 -6.07
C GLY A 370 27.04 10.46 -5.80
N ASP A 371 26.29 10.11 -6.85
CA ASP A 371 24.91 9.65 -6.70
C ASP A 371 24.86 8.18 -6.28
N THR A 372 23.99 7.87 -5.31
CA THR A 372 23.66 6.49 -4.98
C THR A 372 22.76 5.89 -6.05
N VAL A 373 23.07 4.68 -6.49
CA VAL A 373 22.24 3.90 -7.43
C VAL A 373 21.57 2.76 -6.66
N TYR A 374 20.29 2.57 -6.92
CA TYR A 374 19.44 1.60 -6.23
C TYR A 374 18.88 0.58 -7.22
N PHE A 375 18.73 -0.66 -6.78
CA PHE A 375 17.94 -1.68 -7.48
C PHE A 375 16.82 -2.16 -6.57
N SER A 376 15.56 -1.94 -6.96
CA SER A 376 14.38 -2.24 -6.14
C SER A 376 14.46 -1.67 -4.71
N GLY A 377 15.05 -0.48 -4.57
CA GLY A 377 15.31 0.18 -3.28
C GLY A 377 16.59 -0.27 -2.57
N LEU A 378 17.25 -1.36 -3.00
CA LEU A 378 18.51 -1.84 -2.43
C LEU A 378 19.70 -1.01 -2.92
N VAL A 379 20.58 -0.60 -2.01
CA VAL A 379 21.73 0.27 -2.35
C VAL A 379 22.86 -0.52 -2.99
N THR A 380 23.28 -0.11 -4.18
CA THR A 380 24.46 -0.66 -4.87
C THR A 380 25.72 0.13 -4.56
N THR A 381 26.89 -0.50 -4.71
CA THR A 381 28.20 0.13 -4.58
C THR A 381 28.82 0.33 -5.96
N ARG A 382 29.35 1.52 -6.25
CA ARG A 382 30.10 1.75 -7.49
C ARG A 382 31.43 0.99 -7.44
N ILE A 383 31.66 0.13 -8.43
CA ILE A 383 32.89 -0.68 -8.54
C ILE A 383 33.79 -0.25 -9.70
N ALA A 384 33.23 0.44 -10.70
CA ALA A 384 33.96 1.04 -11.81
C ALA A 384 33.17 2.22 -12.38
N PRO A 385 33.75 3.06 -13.27
CA PRO A 385 32.98 4.07 -13.98
C PRO A 385 31.79 3.48 -14.72
N GLY A 386 30.59 3.96 -14.37
CA GLY A 386 29.33 3.48 -14.95
C GLY A 386 28.86 2.10 -14.44
N VAL A 387 29.58 1.44 -13.53
CA VAL A 387 29.24 0.09 -13.06
C VAL A 387 29.05 0.06 -11.55
N HIS A 388 27.86 -0.38 -11.15
CA HIS A 388 27.47 -0.54 -9.76
C HIS A 388 27.14 -2.00 -9.48
N HIS A 389 27.43 -2.46 -8.27
CA HIS A 389 27.28 -3.85 -7.87
C HIS A 389 26.76 -3.96 -6.44
N GLY A 390 25.93 -4.95 -6.19
CA GLY A 390 25.47 -5.29 -4.84
C GLY A 390 25.17 -6.78 -4.73
N VAL A 391 25.37 -7.31 -3.53
CA VAL A 391 25.07 -8.69 -3.18
C VAL A 391 24.33 -8.70 -1.86
N TRP A 392 23.15 -9.32 -1.84
CA TRP A 392 22.29 -9.38 -0.66
C TRP A 392 21.82 -10.81 -0.41
N ARG A 393 21.59 -11.13 0.86
CA ARG A 393 20.90 -12.36 1.25
C ARG A 393 19.48 -11.98 1.66
N LEU A 394 18.52 -12.28 0.79
CA LEU A 394 17.14 -11.83 0.91
C LEU A 394 16.19 -13.01 1.15
N PRO A 395 15.04 -12.80 1.82
CA PRO A 395 14.02 -13.84 1.95
C PRO A 395 13.56 -14.39 0.60
N ARG A 396 13.33 -15.69 0.52
CA ARG A 396 12.71 -16.31 -0.65
C ARG A 396 11.25 -15.85 -0.78
N GLY A 397 10.81 -15.63 -2.01
CA GLY A 397 9.47 -15.13 -2.32
C GLY A 397 9.33 -13.60 -2.27
N LEU A 398 10.37 -12.88 -1.83
CA LEU A 398 10.37 -11.41 -1.82
C LEU A 398 10.14 -10.88 -3.24
N GLY A 399 9.08 -10.09 -3.43
CA GLY A 399 8.82 -9.44 -4.71
C GLY A 399 9.56 -8.12 -4.82
N LEU A 400 10.40 -8.04 -5.83
CA LEU A 400 11.19 -6.88 -6.20
C LEU A 400 10.52 -6.22 -7.40
N ASN A 401 10.35 -4.90 -7.38
CA ASN A 401 9.74 -4.19 -8.50
C ASN A 401 10.67 -4.09 -9.74
N GLY A 402 11.94 -4.46 -9.59
CA GLY A 402 12.94 -4.43 -10.67
C GLY A 402 13.45 -3.04 -11.03
N SER A 403 12.94 -1.98 -10.37
CA SER A 403 13.26 -0.62 -10.76
C SER A 403 14.70 -0.25 -10.44
N VAL A 404 15.30 0.59 -11.28
CA VAL A 404 16.60 1.18 -11.00
C VAL A 404 16.42 2.67 -10.74
N GLY A 405 16.91 3.13 -9.60
CA GLY A 405 16.85 4.54 -9.22
C GLY A 405 18.24 5.16 -9.12
N ARG A 406 18.33 6.47 -9.37
CA ARG A 406 19.50 7.29 -9.06
C ARG A 406 19.10 8.41 -8.10
N GLY A 407 19.76 8.44 -6.95
CA GLY A 407 19.28 9.21 -5.83
C GLY A 407 17.82 8.85 -5.55
N TRP A 408 17.04 9.85 -5.17
CA TRP A 408 15.69 9.66 -4.67
C TRP A 408 14.58 10.17 -5.61
N ARG A 409 14.95 10.72 -6.78
CA ARG A 409 14.04 11.46 -7.69
C ARG A 409 14.26 11.15 -9.18
N CYS A 410 15.16 10.22 -9.52
CA CYS A 410 15.42 9.85 -10.91
C CYS A 410 15.25 8.35 -11.10
N ASP A 411 14.45 7.98 -12.07
CA ASP A 411 14.22 6.60 -12.49
C ASP A 411 15.14 6.29 -13.67
N GLY A 412 15.69 5.09 -13.69
CA GLY A 412 16.45 4.56 -14.82
C GLY A 412 15.52 4.27 -15.99
N LEU A 413 15.96 4.61 -17.19
CA LEU A 413 15.22 4.39 -18.44
C LEU A 413 15.96 3.39 -19.34
N ASP A 414 15.23 2.55 -20.04
CA ASP A 414 15.73 1.60 -21.03
C ASP A 414 16.03 2.28 -22.39
N SER A 415 16.38 1.50 -23.41
CA SER A 415 16.71 2.02 -24.73
C SER A 415 15.55 2.71 -25.45
N ASP A 416 14.31 2.40 -25.07
CA ASP A 416 13.10 2.98 -25.62
C ASP A 416 12.60 4.18 -24.79
N GLY A 417 13.33 4.52 -23.72
CA GLY A 417 12.99 5.61 -22.80
C GLY A 417 11.90 5.24 -21.79
N LEU A 418 11.59 3.96 -21.62
CA LEU A 418 10.64 3.46 -20.63
C LEU A 418 11.36 3.15 -19.31
N PRO A 419 10.67 3.20 -18.15
CA PRO A 419 11.26 2.84 -16.87
C PRO A 419 11.88 1.43 -16.91
N VAL A 420 13.14 1.32 -16.49
CA VAL A 420 13.83 0.04 -16.34
C VAL A 420 13.18 -0.73 -15.21
N GLY A 421 12.85 -1.99 -15.48
CA GLY A 421 12.54 -2.95 -14.44
C GLY A 421 11.50 -3.96 -14.90
N GLU A 422 11.89 -5.23 -14.89
CA GLU A 422 10.91 -6.31 -14.85
C GLU A 422 10.73 -6.71 -13.38
N PRO A 423 9.49 -6.67 -12.85
CA PRO A 423 9.21 -7.19 -11.53
C PRO A 423 9.70 -8.62 -11.40
N LEU A 424 10.32 -8.91 -10.26
CA LEU A 424 10.99 -10.17 -10.00
C LEU A 424 10.61 -10.73 -8.63
N ARG A 425 10.10 -11.96 -8.60
CA ARG A 425 10.01 -12.75 -7.37
C ARG A 425 11.35 -13.44 -7.08
N HIS A 426 11.98 -13.09 -5.96
CA HIS A 426 13.28 -13.63 -5.55
C HIS A 426 13.12 -14.99 -4.86
N ASP A 427 13.15 -16.07 -5.63
CA ASP A 427 12.84 -17.43 -5.17
C ASP A 427 14.08 -18.32 -4.99
N ARG A 428 15.23 -17.94 -5.54
CA ARG A 428 16.48 -18.71 -5.60
C ARG A 428 17.70 -17.82 -5.76
N ASP A 429 18.89 -18.40 -5.60
CA ASP A 429 20.13 -17.70 -5.87
C ASP A 429 20.14 -17.21 -7.31
N ARG A 430 20.39 -15.92 -7.51
CA ARG A 430 20.27 -15.27 -8.82
C ARG A 430 21.35 -14.24 -9.03
N ARG A 431 21.84 -14.17 -10.26
CA ARG A 431 22.72 -13.11 -10.75
C ARG A 431 22.03 -12.34 -11.86
N LEU A 432 22.01 -11.02 -11.78
CA LEU A 432 21.37 -10.11 -12.72
C LEU A 432 22.37 -9.07 -13.23
N VAL A 433 22.22 -8.70 -14.49
CA VAL A 433 22.86 -7.52 -15.07
C VAL A 433 21.77 -6.64 -15.66
N VAL A 434 21.66 -5.42 -15.15
CA VAL A 434 20.62 -4.47 -15.55
C VAL A 434 21.29 -3.28 -16.25
N HIS A 435 20.79 -2.94 -17.44
CA HIS A 435 21.31 -1.83 -18.23
C HIS A 435 20.35 -0.64 -18.16
N VAL A 436 20.89 0.51 -17.74
CA VAL A 436 20.22 1.79 -17.77
C VAL A 436 20.79 2.59 -18.94
N HIS A 437 19.92 3.08 -19.81
CA HIS A 437 20.27 3.85 -21.00
C HIS A 437 20.04 5.36 -20.80
N GLY A 438 19.19 5.74 -19.85
CA GLY A 438 18.92 7.14 -19.51
C GLY A 438 18.40 7.31 -18.09
N TRP A 439 18.21 8.56 -17.68
CA TRP A 439 17.58 8.90 -16.39
C TRP A 439 16.39 9.83 -16.65
N SER A 440 15.30 9.64 -15.92
CA SER A 440 14.17 10.58 -15.93
C SER A 440 14.59 11.96 -15.40
N ASP A 441 13.95 13.02 -15.90
CA ASP A 441 14.23 14.40 -15.44
C ASP A 441 13.59 14.62 -14.06
N PRO A 442 14.39 14.87 -13.00
CA PRO A 442 13.86 15.10 -11.66
C PRO A 442 13.02 16.38 -11.56
N ARG A 443 13.05 17.27 -12.56
CA ARG A 443 12.25 18.52 -12.65
C ARG A 443 10.98 18.38 -13.50
N ALA A 444 10.86 17.29 -14.27
CA ALA A 444 9.66 17.01 -15.07
C ALA A 444 8.52 16.44 -14.21
N GLN A 445 8.82 15.91 -13.02
CA GLN A 445 7.85 15.76 -11.92
C GLN A 445 7.56 17.15 -11.35
N HIS A 446 6.82 17.97 -12.11
CA HIS A 446 6.37 19.27 -11.65
C HIS A 446 5.46 19.05 -10.44
N ASP A 447 5.96 19.35 -9.25
CA ASP A 447 5.10 19.77 -8.15
C ASP A 447 4.63 21.19 -8.48
N PRO A 448 3.36 21.41 -8.86
CA PRO A 448 2.85 22.75 -9.15
C PRO A 448 2.86 23.67 -7.91
N HIS A 449 3.27 23.18 -6.73
CA HIS A 449 3.39 23.92 -5.49
C HIS A 449 4.82 24.31 -5.11
N GLN A 450 5.83 24.09 -5.97
CA GLN A 450 7.06 24.87 -5.84
C GLN A 450 6.74 26.34 -6.11
N GLY A 451 6.54 27.08 -5.02
CA GLY A 451 6.43 28.53 -5.03
C GLY A 451 7.55 29.10 -5.89
N THR A 452 7.18 29.87 -6.89
CA THR A 452 8.10 30.68 -7.68
C THR A 452 8.62 31.81 -6.79
N ASP A 453 9.64 31.50 -6.00
CA ASP A 453 10.46 32.53 -5.38
C ASP A 453 11.49 33.02 -6.42
N GLY A 454 11.19 34.19 -7.01
CA GLY A 454 12.20 35.17 -7.38
C GLY A 454 12.57 35.29 -8.85
N SER A 455 11.88 36.21 -9.54
CA SER A 455 12.52 37.44 -10.06
C SER A 455 11.48 38.53 -10.29
#